data_AF-A0A7C3GTN7-F1
#
_entry.id   AF-A0A7C3GTN7-F1
#
_cell.length_a   1.000
_cell.length_b   1.000
_cell.length_c   1.000
_cell.angle_alpha   90.00
_cell.angle_beta   90.00
_cell.angle_gamma   90.00
#
_symmetry.space_group_name_H-M   'P 1'
#
loop_
_entity.id
_entity.type
_entity.pdbx_description
1 polymer ?
#
loop_
_entity_poly.entity_id
_entity_poly.type
_entity_poly.pdbx_seq_one_letter_code
_entity_poly.pdbx_strand_id
1 'polypeptide(L)'
;MAVRFFPQQKTRWVEREKVSLIDFDLKPEDLEAYLDEYLVGQREAKGILATKICTHFHRVKYFLERGERFDEVGFVKNNIIIIGPTGEGKALMIELIARRSGVPF
;
A
#
# COMPACT_ATOMS: atom_id res chain seq x y z
N MET A 1 -19.67 15.12 -43.48
CA MET A 1 -18.93 16.00 -42.55
C MET A 1 -18.61 15.19 -41.31
N ALA A 2 -17.44 14.54 -41.30
CA ALA A 2 -17.06 13.58 -40.27
C ALA A 2 -16.55 14.30 -39.02
N VAL A 3 -17.22 14.08 -37.89
CA VAL A 3 -16.79 14.53 -36.57
C VAL A 3 -15.52 13.75 -36.21
N ARG A 4 -14.39 14.43 -36.11
CA ARG A 4 -13.12 13.86 -35.65
C ARG A 4 -13.26 13.45 -34.19
N PHE A 5 -13.45 12.16 -33.97
CA PHE A 5 -13.23 11.48 -32.70
C PHE A 5 -11.72 11.58 -32.40
N PHE A 6 -11.33 12.18 -31.27
CA PHE A 6 -9.96 12.21 -30.77
C PHE A 6 -9.81 11.16 -29.65
N PRO A 7 -9.29 9.95 -29.90
CA PRO A 7 -9.07 8.96 -28.86
C PRO A 7 -7.56 8.81 -28.63
N GLN A 8 -6.91 9.74 -27.91
CA GLN A 8 -5.47 9.59 -27.62
C GLN A 8 -5.04 10.02 -26.21
N GLN A 9 -5.96 10.44 -25.33
CA GLN A 9 -5.56 10.93 -23.99
C GLN A 9 -5.85 9.96 -22.83
N LYS A 10 -6.42 8.77 -23.08
CA LYS A 10 -6.85 7.85 -22.00
C LYS A 10 -5.79 6.79 -21.63
N THR A 11 -4.92 6.42 -22.57
CA THR A 11 -3.92 5.35 -22.42
C THR A 11 -2.74 5.75 -21.53
N ARG A 12 -2.36 7.03 -21.53
CA ARG A 12 -1.18 7.53 -20.80
C ARG A 12 -1.36 7.59 -19.27
N TRP A 13 -2.60 7.61 -18.76
CA TRP A 13 -2.87 7.65 -17.32
C TRP A 13 -2.81 6.27 -16.67
N VAL A 14 -3.17 5.21 -17.39
CA VAL A 14 -3.17 3.83 -16.88
C VAL A 14 -1.75 3.25 -16.78
N GLU A 15 -0.84 3.66 -17.65
CA GLU A 15 0.56 3.20 -17.62
C GLU A 15 1.38 3.80 -16.47
N ARG A 16 1.06 5.03 -16.04
CA ARG A 16 1.76 5.67 -14.91
C ARG A 16 1.46 5.02 -13.56
N GLU A 17 0.30 4.38 -13.43
CA GLU A 17 -0.16 3.76 -12.17
C GLU A 17 0.54 2.43 -11.87
N LYS A 18 1.07 1.76 -12.90
CA LYS A 18 1.86 0.53 -12.74
C LYS A 18 3.28 0.76 -12.22
N VAL A 19 3.80 1.99 -12.28
CA VAL A 19 5.24 2.27 -12.20
C VAL A 19 5.73 2.58 -10.76
N SER A 20 4.90 2.56 -9.72
CA SER A 20 5.37 2.76 -8.32
C SER A 20 5.06 1.63 -7.34
N LEU A 21 4.31 0.59 -7.74
CA LEU A 21 3.88 -0.47 -6.83
C LEU A 21 4.97 -1.52 -6.50
N ILE A 22 6.07 -1.56 -7.25
CA ILE A 22 6.85 -2.80 -7.41
C ILE A 22 8.24 -2.76 -6.73
N ASP A 23 8.70 -1.61 -6.25
CA ASP A 23 9.96 -1.53 -5.48
C ASP A 23 9.72 -1.36 -3.97
N PHE A 24 8.77 -2.12 -3.44
CA PHE A 24 8.55 -2.23 -2.01
C PHE A 24 9.43 -3.38 -1.46
N ASP A 25 10.63 -3.04 -0.99
CA ASP A 25 11.56 -3.95 -0.28
C ASP A 25 11.77 -3.49 1.18
N LEU A 26 10.71 -2.93 1.77
CA LEU A 26 10.71 -2.49 3.16
C LEU A 26 10.51 -3.70 4.08
N LYS A 27 11.40 -3.84 5.06
CA LYS A 27 11.19 -4.81 6.14
C LYS A 27 10.25 -4.21 7.20
N PRO A 28 9.53 -5.05 7.96
CA PRO A 28 8.66 -4.58 9.03
C PRO A 28 9.39 -3.64 10.01
N GLU A 29 10.64 -3.96 10.36
CA GLU A 29 11.44 -3.16 11.30
C GLU A 29 11.74 -1.76 10.76
N ASP A 30 11.97 -1.64 9.44
CA ASP A 30 12.23 -0.35 8.78
C ASP A 30 10.97 0.54 8.76
N LEU A 31 9.80 -0.08 8.57
CA LEU A 31 8.53 0.63 8.59
C LEU A 31 8.12 1.03 10.01
N GLU A 32 8.38 0.18 11.01
CA GLU A 32 8.21 0.52 12.42
C GLU A 32 9.10 1.70 12.83
N ALA A 33 10.39 1.67 12.46
CA ALA A 33 11.32 2.75 12.73
C ALA A 33 10.88 4.08 12.10
N TYR A 34 10.41 4.03 10.85
CA TYR A 34 9.84 5.22 10.19
C TYR A 34 8.60 5.75 10.94
N LEU A 35 7.70 4.87 11.43
CA LEU A 35 6.54 5.30 12.21
C LEU A 35 6.93 5.85 13.59
N ASP A 36 8.02 5.35 14.20
CA ASP A 36 8.56 5.86 15.46
C ASP A 36 9.06 7.31 15.35
N GLU A 37 9.49 7.78 14.16
CA GLU A 37 9.91 9.18 13.96
C GLU A 37 8.76 10.18 14.12
N TYR A 38 7.50 9.76 13.88
CA TYR A 38 6.34 10.66 13.86
C TYR A 38 5.29 10.34 14.94
N LEU A 39 5.24 9.09 15.43
CA LEU A 39 4.23 8.64 16.39
C LEU A 39 4.91 8.14 17.66
N VAL A 40 4.49 8.65 18.81
CA VAL A 40 5.00 8.19 20.11
C VAL A 40 4.13 7.06 20.66
N GLY A 41 4.76 5.98 21.14
CA GLY A 41 4.05 4.84 21.75
C GLY A 41 3.47 3.88 20.70
N GLN A 42 2.31 3.27 20.99
CA GLN A 42 1.56 2.40 20.06
C GLN A 42 2.38 1.25 19.43
N ARG A 43 3.37 0.71 20.16
CA ARG A 43 4.32 -0.30 19.64
C ARG A 43 3.64 -1.50 19.01
N GLU A 44 2.61 -2.04 19.68
CA GLU A 44 1.85 -3.18 19.17
C GLU A 44 1.15 -2.86 17.84
N ALA A 45 0.46 -1.72 17.76
CA ALA A 45 -0.24 -1.31 16.54
C ALA A 45 0.73 -1.12 15.38
N LYS A 46 1.89 -0.49 15.61
CA LYS A 46 2.94 -0.30 14.60
C LYS A 46 3.45 -1.64 14.08
N GLY A 47 3.79 -2.57 14.96
CA GLY A 47 4.32 -3.87 14.54
C GLY A 47 3.31 -4.71 13.77
N ILE A 48 2.04 -4.70 14.19
CA ILE A 48 0.95 -5.38 13.46
C ILE A 48 0.81 -4.78 12.06
N LEU A 49 0.74 -3.45 11.95
CA LEU A 49 0.59 -2.77 10.67
C LEU A 49 1.81 -2.97 9.77
N ALA A 50 3.02 -2.80 10.31
CA ALA A 50 4.23 -2.96 9.55
C ALA A 50 4.36 -4.38 8.98
N THR A 51 4.12 -5.40 9.81
CA THR A 51 4.13 -6.80 9.37
C THR A 51 3.09 -7.04 8.28
N LYS A 52 1.85 -6.59 8.48
CA LYS A 52 0.76 -6.83 7.50
C LYS A 52 1.00 -6.12 6.19
N ILE A 53 1.44 -4.87 6.22
CA ILE A 53 1.70 -4.05 5.02
C ILE A 53 2.88 -4.64 4.23
N CYS A 54 4.00 -4.93 4.89
CA CYS A 54 5.16 -5.52 4.21
C CYS A 54 4.83 -6.89 3.63
N THR A 55 4.10 -7.72 4.39
CA THR A 55 3.61 -9.02 3.88
C THR A 55 2.69 -8.84 2.67
N HIS A 56 1.80 -7.85 2.69
CA HIS A 56 0.89 -7.59 1.58
C HIS A 56 1.65 -7.19 0.31
N PHE A 57 2.59 -6.25 0.40
CA PHE A 57 3.36 -5.79 -0.77
C PHE A 57 4.31 -6.86 -1.30
N HIS A 58 5.03 -7.59 -0.43
CA HIS A 58 5.86 -8.72 -0.88
C HIS A 58 5.03 -9.79 -1.58
N ARG A 59 3.80 -10.05 -1.10
CA ARG A 59 2.89 -10.99 -1.74
C ARG A 59 2.44 -10.48 -3.11
N VAL A 60 2.10 -9.20 -3.24
CA VAL A 60 1.74 -8.58 -4.53
C VAL A 60 2.90 -8.71 -5.51
N LYS A 61 4.13 -8.37 -5.09
CA LYS A 61 5.35 -8.52 -5.88
C LYS A 61 5.56 -9.96 -6.35
N TYR A 62 5.47 -10.93 -5.43
CA TYR A 62 5.59 -12.36 -5.74
C TYR A 62 4.63 -12.83 -6.84
N PHE A 63 3.36 -12.42 -6.79
CA PHE A 63 2.38 -12.79 -7.81
C PHE A 63 2.61 -12.11 -9.15
N LEU A 64 2.98 -10.82 -9.12
CA LEU A 64 3.30 -10.06 -10.34
C LEU A 64 4.51 -10.66 -11.08
N GLU A 65 5.54 -11.09 -10.36
CA GLU A 65 6.75 -11.71 -10.94
C GLU A 65 6.46 -13.07 -11.59
N ARG A 66 5.49 -13.83 -11.06
CA ARG A 66 5.10 -15.16 -11.58
C ARG A 66 4.00 -15.13 -12.63
N GLY A 67 3.34 -13.98 -12.84
CA GLY A 67 2.20 -13.85 -13.75
C GLY A 67 0.93 -14.56 -13.26
N GLU A 68 0.88 -14.94 -11.98
CA GLU A 68 -0.25 -15.61 -11.35
C GLU A 68 -1.26 -14.58 -10.83
N ARG A 69 -2.57 -14.85 -10.93
CA ARG A 69 -3.59 -13.93 -10.40
C ARG A 69 -3.75 -14.15 -8.89
N PHE A 70 -3.78 -13.05 -8.15
CA PHE A 70 -3.91 -13.03 -6.69
C PHE A 70 -5.13 -13.81 -6.16
N ASP A 71 -6.19 -13.87 -6.97
CA ASP A 71 -7.49 -14.48 -6.64
C ASP A 71 -7.51 -16.00 -6.85
N GLU A 72 -6.59 -16.55 -7.65
CA GLU A 72 -6.56 -17.98 -7.98
C GLU A 72 -6.02 -18.84 -6.83
N VAL A 73 -5.28 -18.23 -5.89
CA VAL A 73 -4.55 -18.98 -4.86
C VAL A 73 -5.31 -19.07 -3.52
N GLY A 74 -6.63 -18.82 -3.53
CA GLY A 74 -7.50 -19.11 -2.37
C GLY A 74 -7.20 -18.29 -1.11
N PHE A 75 -6.51 -17.16 -1.24
CA PHE A 75 -6.09 -16.36 -0.09
C PHE A 75 -7.17 -15.41 0.41
N VAL A 76 -7.44 -15.45 1.71
CA VAL A 76 -8.28 -14.45 2.39
C VAL A 76 -7.51 -13.13 2.54
N LYS A 77 -8.16 -12.03 2.16
CA LYS A 77 -7.66 -10.67 2.40
C LYS A 77 -7.79 -10.35 3.89
N ASN A 78 -6.65 -10.19 4.57
CA ASN A 78 -6.61 -9.76 5.96
C ASN A 78 -6.82 -8.25 6.05
N ASN A 79 -8.07 -7.83 6.20
CA ASN A 79 -8.39 -6.44 6.47
C ASN A 79 -7.98 -6.07 7.90
N ILE A 80 -7.62 -4.80 8.11
CA ILE A 80 -7.22 -4.26 9.40
C ILE A 80 -8.28 -3.27 9.86
N ILE A 81 -8.68 -3.34 11.13
CA ILE A 81 -9.53 -2.35 11.79
C ILE A 81 -8.70 -1.76 12.93
N ILE A 82 -8.59 -0.43 12.97
CA ILE A 82 -7.87 0.28 14.02
C ILE A 82 -8.90 0.95 14.94
N ILE A 83 -8.86 0.61 16.23
CA ILE A 83 -9.80 1.12 17.23
C ILE A 83 -9.02 1.88 18.32
N GLY A 84 -9.60 2.97 18.81
CA GLY A 84 -9.20 3.64 20.05
C GLY A 84 -9.71 5.08 20.10
N PRO A 85 -9.29 5.88 21.09
CA PRO A 85 -9.79 7.24 21.24
C PRO A 85 -9.23 8.21 20.19
N THR A 86 -9.94 9.32 20.01
CA THR A 86 -9.60 10.39 19.07
C THR A 86 -8.29 11.07 19.48
N GLY A 87 -7.47 11.47 18.50
CA GLY A 87 -6.23 12.23 18.75
C GLY A 87 -4.98 11.39 18.99
N GLU A 88 -5.07 10.05 19.01
CA GLU A 88 -3.90 9.17 19.19
C GLU A 88 -3.11 8.86 17.90
N GLY A 89 -3.45 9.51 16.78
CA GLY A 89 -2.68 9.35 15.53
C GLY A 89 -3.05 8.15 14.66
N LYS A 90 -4.24 7.57 14.79
CA LYS A 90 -4.71 6.45 13.91
C LYS A 90 -4.76 6.85 12.43
N ALA A 91 -5.35 8.02 12.13
CA ALA A 91 -5.40 8.55 10.76
C ALA A 91 -3.99 8.89 10.25
N LEU A 92 -3.19 9.57 11.09
CA LEU A 92 -1.80 9.92 10.79
C LEU A 92 -0.95 8.68 10.48
N MET A 93 -1.15 7.58 11.21
CA MET A 93 -0.46 6.32 10.98
C MET A 93 -0.72 5.76 9.58
N ILE A 94 -1.97 5.78 9.12
CA ILE A 94 -2.28 5.31 7.76
C ILE A 94 -1.74 6.27 6.69
N GLU A 95 -1.83 7.58 6.91
CA GLU A 95 -1.27 8.59 6.00
C GLU A 95 0.25 8.40 5.84
N LEU A 96 0.97 8.19 6.94
CA LEU A 96 2.41 7.93 6.93
C LEU A 96 2.76 6.64 6.20
N ILE A 97 1.99 5.56 6.41
CA ILE A 97 2.17 4.30 5.69
C ILE A 97 1.97 4.49 4.19
N ALA A 98 0.89 5.16 3.78
CA ALA A 98 0.60 5.43 2.37
C ALA A 98 1.72 6.24 1.71
N ARG A 99 2.17 7.32 2.38
CA ARG A 99 3.29 8.16 1.95
C ARG A 99 4.59 7.37 1.82
N ARG A 100 4.89 6.48 2.77
CA ARG A 100 6.12 5.65 2.75
C ARG A 100 6.06 4.58 1.67
N SER A 101 4.88 4.04 1.41
CA SER A 101 4.66 2.94 0.47
C SER A 101 4.40 3.42 -0.96
N GLY A 102 4.24 4.72 -1.18
CA GLY A 102 3.98 5.30 -2.50
C GLY A 102 2.61 4.93 -3.09
N VAL A 103 1.66 4.57 -2.23
CA VAL A 103 0.28 4.24 -2.61
C VAL A 103 -0.68 5.39 -2.23
N PRO A 104 -1.76 5.60 -2.99
CA PRO A 104 -2.74 6.62 -2.66
C PRO A 104 -3.44 6.32 -1.31
N PHE A 105 -3.66 7.38 -0.52
CA PHE A 105 -4.48 7.37 0.70
C PHE A 105 -5.91 7.80 0.38
#